data_AF-A0A7X9CI76-F1
#
_entry.id   AF-A0A7X9CI76-F1
#
_cell.length_a   1.000
_cell.length_b   1.000
_cell.length_c   1.000
_cell.angle_alpha   90.00
_cell.angle_beta   90.00
_cell.angle_gamma   90.00
#
_symmetry.space_group_name_H-M   'P 1'
#
loop_
_entity.id
_entity.type
_entity.pdbx_description
1 polymer ?
#
loop_
_entity_poly.entity_id
_entity_poly.type
_entity_poly.pdbx_seq_one_letter_code
_entity_poly.pdbx_strand_id
1 'polypeptide(L)'
;CGAHEICDKDSLIAAFAEPAEYFEDEELDKYRQRESDRYNEQEADEFREVFYSVLDEEKPRWIRSLQMREIALPDQLKDEVLMIVNDLRTHRMHA
;
A
#
# COMPACT_ATOMS: atom_id res chain seq x y z
N CYS A 1 40.88 1.43 15.18
CA CYS A 1 39.70 0.73 15.73
C CYS A 1 38.52 1.68 15.54
N GLY A 2 37.81 1.70 14.43
CA GLY A 2 37.41 0.61 13.54
C GLY A 2 35.88 0.62 13.54
N ALA A 3 35.31 1.52 12.74
CA ALA A 3 33.91 1.75 12.40
C ALA A 3 32.85 1.00 13.23
N HIS A 4 32.11 1.76 14.05
CA HIS A 4 30.78 1.35 14.50
C HIS A 4 29.89 1.16 13.27
N GLU A 5 29.13 0.06 13.28
CA GLU A 5 28.07 -0.32 12.35
C GLU A 5 27.27 0.90 11.86
N ILE A 6 27.47 1.24 10.59
CA ILE A 6 26.48 2.03 9.85
C ILE A 6 25.31 1.07 9.65
N CYS A 7 24.32 1.20 10.53
CA CYS A 7 23.05 0.50 10.54
C CYS A 7 22.42 0.54 9.13
N ASP A 8 21.95 -0.61 8.63
CA ASP A 8 21.22 -0.84 7.38
C ASP A 8 19.90 -0.06 7.26
N LYS A 9 19.89 1.26 7.46
CA LYS A 9 18.73 2.13 7.31
C LYS A 9 18.71 2.91 6.00
N ASP A 10 19.86 3.10 5.35
CA ASP A 10 19.92 3.88 4.11
C ASP A 10 19.36 3.14 2.89
N SER A 11 19.35 1.80 2.88
CA SER A 11 18.72 1.02 1.80
C SER A 11 17.18 1.04 1.85
N LEU A 12 16.58 1.31 3.01
CA LEU A 12 15.12 1.41 3.14
C LEU A 12 14.58 2.78 2.68
N ILE A 13 15.41 3.82 2.69
CA ILE A 13 14.99 5.20 2.38
C ILE A 13 15.03 5.47 0.86
N ALA A 14 15.86 4.77 0.09
CA ALA A 14 15.95 4.97 -1.36
C ALA A 14 14.65 4.59 -2.11
N ALA A 15 13.86 3.65 -1.59
CA ALA A 15 12.54 3.29 -2.13
C ALA A 15 11.46 4.36 -1.85
N PHE A 16 11.76 5.39 -1.07
CA PHE A 16 10.85 6.49 -0.72
C PHE A 16 11.10 7.76 -1.54
N ALA A 17 12.10 7.77 -2.45
CA ALA A 17 12.44 8.92 -3.27
C ALA A 17 11.61 9.03 -4.56
N GLU A 18 10.85 7.99 -4.91
CA GLU A 18 10.00 8.02 -6.10
C GLU A 18 8.68 8.76 -5.81
N PRO A 19 8.25 9.68 -6.70
CA PRO A 19 6.94 10.33 -6.56
C PRO A 19 5.84 9.27 -6.54
N ALA A 20 4.72 9.57 -5.88
CA ALA A 20 3.59 8.66 -5.85
C ALA A 20 3.19 8.28 -7.27
N GLU A 21 3.28 6.99 -7.58
CA GLU A 21 2.69 6.44 -8.80
C GLU A 21 1.18 6.61 -8.67
N TYR A 22 0.60 7.37 -9.60
CA TYR A 22 -0.84 7.62 -9.65
C TYR A 22 -1.53 6.47 -10.39
N PHE A 23 -2.57 5.96 -9.77
CA PHE A 23 -3.46 4.94 -10.32
C PHE A 23 -4.76 5.61 -10.76
N GLU A 24 -5.61 4.90 -11.49
CA GLU A 24 -6.97 5.37 -11.85
C GLU A 24 -7.92 5.26 -10.64
N ASP A 25 -7.55 5.92 -9.52
CA ASP A 25 -8.24 5.81 -8.22
C ASP A 25 -8.45 7.16 -7.51
N GLU A 26 -8.42 8.26 -8.26
CA GLU A 26 -8.55 9.63 -7.73
C GLU A 26 -9.84 9.84 -6.93
N GLU A 27 -10.90 9.06 -7.18
CA GLU A 27 -12.13 9.11 -6.41
C GLU A 27 -11.92 8.78 -4.92
N LEU A 28 -10.88 8.01 -4.58
CA LEU A 28 -10.54 7.69 -3.20
C LEU A 28 -9.91 8.87 -2.44
N ASP A 29 -9.44 9.93 -3.13
CA ASP A 29 -8.86 11.12 -2.50
C ASP A 29 -9.88 11.84 -1.59
N LYS A 30 -11.18 11.63 -1.82
CA LYS A 30 -12.26 12.12 -0.94
C LYS A 30 -12.18 11.56 0.49
N TYR A 31 -11.40 10.49 0.71
CA TYR A 31 -11.21 9.84 2.01
C TYR A 31 -9.89 10.21 2.71
N ARG A 32 -9.16 11.21 2.20
CA ARG A 32 -7.92 11.67 2.83
C ARG A 32 -8.14 12.06 4.31
N GLN A 33 -7.16 11.70 5.15
CA GLN A 33 -7.16 11.95 6.60
C GLN A 33 -8.33 11.29 7.37
N ARG A 34 -9.03 10.34 6.75
CA ARG A 34 -10.03 9.52 7.43
C ARG A 34 -9.38 8.31 8.07
N GLU A 35 -9.79 8.02 9.30
CA GLU A 35 -9.33 6.84 10.05
C GLU A 35 -9.90 5.54 9.47
N SER A 36 -9.13 4.45 9.52
CA SER A 36 -9.47 3.15 8.92
C SER A 36 -10.72 2.47 9.51
N ASP A 37 -11.11 2.83 10.72
CA ASP A 37 -12.30 2.30 11.41
C ASP A 37 -13.59 3.08 11.08
N ARG A 38 -13.49 4.17 10.31
CA ARG A 38 -14.61 5.05 9.99
C ARG A 38 -15.31 4.73 8.69
N TYR A 39 -14.82 3.80 7.89
CA TYR A 39 -15.43 3.43 6.62
C TYR A 39 -16.64 2.53 6.85
N ASN A 40 -17.74 2.81 6.15
CA ASN A 40 -18.86 1.87 6.06
C ASN A 40 -18.61 0.82 4.96
N GLU A 41 -19.51 -0.16 4.83
CA GLU A 41 -19.37 -1.25 3.85
C GLU A 41 -19.30 -0.75 2.40
N GLN A 42 -20.16 0.20 2.01
CA GLN A 42 -20.19 0.73 0.65
C GLN A 42 -18.90 1.48 0.31
N GLU A 43 -18.40 2.28 1.25
CA GLU A 43 -17.14 2.99 1.08
C GLU A 43 -15.98 2.00 0.99
N ALA A 44 -15.97 0.94 1.81
CA ALA A 44 -14.97 -0.12 1.75
C ALA A 44 -15.00 -0.87 0.41
N ASP A 45 -16.19 -1.04 -0.18
CA ASP A 45 -16.34 -1.66 -1.50
C ASP A 45 -15.72 -0.79 -2.62
N GLU A 46 -15.75 0.55 -2.53
CA GLU A 46 -15.04 1.41 -3.49
C GLU A 46 -13.53 1.12 -3.50
N PHE A 47 -12.92 0.91 -2.33
CA PHE A 47 -11.51 0.49 -2.24
C PHE A 47 -11.29 -0.91 -2.82
N ARG A 48 -12.25 -1.81 -2.63
CA ARG A 48 -12.17 -3.20 -3.10
C ARG A 48 -12.22 -3.25 -4.62
N GLU A 49 -13.10 -2.49 -5.25
CA GLU A 49 -13.21 -2.39 -6.71
C GLU A 49 -11.90 -1.93 -7.34
N VAL A 50 -11.30 -0.86 -6.80
CA VAL A 50 -9.97 -0.40 -7.24
C VAL A 50 -8.91 -1.47 -6.99
N PHE A 51 -8.85 -2.04 -5.78
CA PHE A 51 -7.83 -3.03 -5.45
C PHE A 51 -7.85 -4.24 -6.38
N TYR A 52 -9.03 -4.70 -6.81
CA TYR A 52 -9.16 -5.81 -7.76
C TYR A 52 -8.96 -5.41 -9.22
N SER A 53 -9.06 -4.12 -9.57
CA SER A 53 -8.72 -3.64 -10.92
C SER A 53 -7.22 -3.45 -11.11
N VAL A 54 -6.46 -3.16 -10.03
CA VAL A 54 -5.00 -3.05 -10.06
C VAL A 54 -4.35 -4.42 -10.32
N LEU A 55 -3.35 -4.45 -11.20
CA LEU A 55 -2.59 -5.66 -11.47
C LEU A 55 -1.93 -6.21 -10.20
N ASP A 56 -1.88 -7.53 -10.08
CA ASP A 56 -1.30 -8.20 -8.92
C ASP A 56 0.10 -7.69 -8.56
N GLU A 57 0.96 -7.48 -9.57
CA GLU A 57 2.32 -6.98 -9.39
C GLU A 57 2.42 -5.50 -8.97
N GLU A 58 1.33 -4.76 -9.11
CA GLU A 58 1.16 -3.34 -8.81
C GLU A 58 0.49 -3.09 -7.45
N LYS A 59 -0.26 -4.05 -6.90
CA LYS A 59 -0.96 -3.92 -5.61
C LYS A 59 -0.08 -3.37 -4.47
N PRO A 60 1.18 -3.81 -4.27
CA PRO A 60 2.05 -3.22 -3.25
C PRO A 60 2.36 -1.74 -3.49
N ARG A 61 2.49 -1.32 -4.75
CA ARG A 61 2.73 0.07 -5.15
C ARG A 61 1.47 0.92 -4.96
N TRP A 62 0.29 0.38 -5.25
CA TRP A 62 -0.99 1.03 -4.98
C TRP A 62 -1.22 1.29 -3.48
N ILE A 63 -0.99 0.30 -2.61
CA ILE A 63 -1.10 0.48 -1.15
C ILE A 63 -0.14 1.58 -0.66
N ARG A 64 1.07 1.61 -1.24
CA ARG A 64 2.06 2.65 -0.94
C ARG A 64 1.57 4.03 -1.38
N SER A 65 0.88 4.15 -2.52
CA SER A 65 0.31 5.41 -3.01
C SER A 65 -0.77 5.96 -2.07
N LEU A 66 -1.64 5.11 -1.53
CA LEU A 66 -2.64 5.50 -0.52
C LEU A 66 -1.97 6.08 0.74
N GLN A 67 -0.92 5.43 1.24
CA GLN A 67 -0.16 5.92 2.40
C GLN A 67 0.47 7.29 2.13
N MET A 68 1.02 7.51 0.93
CA MET A 68 1.63 8.80 0.55
C MET A 68 0.58 9.92 0.40
N ARG A 69 -0.67 9.57 0.07
CA ARG A 69 -1.81 10.49 0.00
C ARG A 69 -2.56 10.66 1.33
N GLU A 70 -2.08 10.06 2.42
CA GLU A 70 -2.74 10.07 3.73
C GLU A 70 -4.16 9.48 3.69
N ILE A 71 -4.38 8.46 2.86
CA ILE A 71 -5.64 7.71 2.77
C ILE A 71 -5.42 6.38 3.50
N ALA A 72 -6.19 6.17 4.57
CA ALA A 72 -6.14 4.91 5.30
C ALA A 72 -6.93 3.82 4.56
N LEU A 73 -6.39 2.61 4.49
CA LEU A 73 -7.15 1.46 4.01
C LEU A 73 -8.23 1.08 5.04
N PRO A 74 -9.48 0.82 4.61
CA PRO A 74 -10.54 0.35 5.51
C PRO A 74 -10.15 -0.91 6.28
N ASP A 75 -10.49 -0.98 7.57
CA ASP A 75 -10.21 -2.16 8.41
C ASP A 75 -10.78 -3.45 7.81
N GLN A 76 -11.93 -3.35 7.15
CA GLN A 76 -12.65 -4.44 6.49
C GLN A 76 -11.87 -5.08 5.33
N LEU A 77 -10.87 -4.39 4.77
CA LEU A 77 -10.01 -4.89 3.68
C LEU A 77 -8.62 -5.32 4.14
N LYS A 78 -8.20 -4.98 5.36
CA LYS A 78 -6.79 -5.15 5.78
C LYS A 78 -6.30 -6.58 5.69
N ASP A 79 -7.09 -7.54 6.19
CA ASP A 79 -6.70 -8.96 6.19
C ASP A 79 -6.61 -9.53 4.77
N GLU A 80 -7.57 -9.18 3.92
CA GLU A 80 -7.64 -9.58 2.50
C GLU A 80 -6.42 -9.05 1.73
N VAL A 81 -6.13 -7.76 1.87
CA VAL A 81 -4.98 -7.11 1.24
C VAL A 81 -3.67 -7.71 1.75
N LEU A 82 -3.54 -7.94 3.06
CA LEU A 82 -2.33 -8.52 3.66
C LEU A 82 -2.06 -9.93 3.13
N MET A 83 -3.09 -10.78 3.03
CA MET A 83 -2.99 -12.13 2.49
C MET A 83 -2.46 -12.11 1.05
N ILE A 84 -3.10 -11.33 0.17
CA ILE A 84 -2.74 -11.26 -1.26
C ILE A 84 -1.32 -10.72 -1.44
N VAL A 85 -0.95 -9.64 -0.74
CA VAL A 85 0.39 -9.05 -0.83
C VAL A 85 1.45 -10.03 -0.34
N ASN A 86 1.20 -10.78 0.73
CA ASN A 86 2.13 -11.79 1.24
C ASN A 86 2.30 -12.96 0.25
N ASP A 87 1.22 -13.41 -0.37
CA ASP A 87 1.28 -14.44 -1.40
C ASP A 87 2.12 -13.96 -2.59
N LEU A 88 1.90 -12.74 -3.08
CA LEU A 88 2.68 -12.17 -4.18
C LEU A 88 4.17 -12.08 -3.87
N ARG A 89 4.53 -11.71 -2.63
CA ARG A 89 5.93 -11.69 -2.17
C ARG A 89 6.52 -13.10 -2.18
N THR A 90 5.78 -14.08 -1.70
CA THR A 90 6.23 -15.48 -1.66
C THR A 90 6.44 -16.03 -3.07
N HIS A 91 5.52 -15.77 -4.00
CA HIS A 91 5.65 -16.20 -5.40
C HIS A 91 6.87 -15.58 -6.10
N ARG A 92 7.18 -14.30 -5.86
CA ARG A 92 8.38 -13.65 -6.41
C ARG A 92 9.70 -14.21 -5.89
N MET A 93 9.72 -14.77 -4.68
CA MET A 93 10.93 -15.40 -4.11
C MET A 93 11.21 -16.80 -4.69
N HIS A 94 10.23 -17.40 -5.36
CA HIS A 94 10.29 -18.74 -5.94
C HIS A 94 10.32 -18.77 -7.47
N ALA A 95 10.25 -17.61 -8.13
CA ALA A 95 10.36 -17.43 -9.58
C ALA A 95 11.80 -17.07 -9.98
#